data_AF-A0A7S1CUF0-F1
#
_entry.id   AF-A0A7S1CUF0-F1
#
_cell.length_a   1.000
_cell.length_b   1.000
_cell.length_c   1.000
_cell.angle_alpha   90.00
_cell.angle_beta   90.00
_cell.angle_gamma   90.00
#
_symmetry.space_group_name_H-M   'P 1'
#
loop_
_entity.id
_entity.type
_entity.pdbx_description
1 polymer ?
#
loop_
_entity_poly.entity_id
_entity_poly.type
_entity_poly.pdbx_seq_one_letter_code
_entity_poly.pdbx_strand_id
1 'polypeptide(L)'
;TTGTKKQKVMISKSIVETIYSMEPPGRFMKKCTDTGLWRVLSQREAADKTAQAMAYVVRTSRNATKKHSSIPLVSTTSQLTPRPNPPSYANTDTGLEDSASSPTAHPHVPGERASDVGR
;
A
#
# COMPACT_ATOMS: atom_id res chain seq x y z
N THR A 1 22.71 16.54 -23.54
CA THR A 1 23.58 16.06 -22.44
C THR A 1 22.87 14.94 -21.70
N THR A 2 23.50 13.77 -21.50
CA THR A 2 22.92 12.68 -20.72
C THR A 2 23.40 12.77 -19.27
N GLY A 3 22.50 12.98 -18.31
CA GLY A 3 22.86 12.98 -16.89
C GLY A 3 23.48 11.64 -16.45
N THR A 4 24.39 11.71 -15.47
CA THR A 4 25.08 10.54 -14.90
C THR A 4 24.10 9.57 -14.25
N LYS A 5 24.49 8.30 -14.10
CA LYS A 5 23.67 7.27 -13.42
C LYS A 5 23.26 7.71 -12.01
N LYS A 6 24.20 8.30 -11.26
CA LYS A 6 23.96 8.81 -9.90
C LYS A 6 22.89 9.91 -9.90
N GLN A 7 22.98 10.89 -10.80
CA GLN A 7 21.98 11.96 -10.90
C GLN A 7 20.57 11.43 -11.18
N LYS A 8 20.44 10.47 -12.11
CA LYS A 8 19.14 9.87 -12.44
C LYS A 8 18.51 9.16 -11.24
N VAL A 9 19.31 8.43 -10.47
CA VAL A 9 18.85 7.75 -9.25
C VAL A 9 18.44 8.77 -8.19
N MET A 10 19.24 9.82 -7.97
CA MET A 10 18.91 10.86 -7.00
C MET A 10 17.61 11.57 -7.33
N ILE A 11 17.41 11.95 -8.59
CA ILE A 11 16.16 12.59 -9.05
C ILE A 11 14.97 11.65 -8.83
N SER A 12 15.11 10.37 -9.18
CA SER A 12 14.02 9.39 -8.99
C SER A 12 13.63 9.24 -7.53
N LYS A 13 14.61 9.21 -6.61
CA LYS A 13 14.36 9.14 -5.17
C LYS A 13 13.70 10.41 -4.64
N SER A 14 14.19 11.58 -5.06
CA SER A 14 13.65 12.88 -4.64
C SER A 14 12.18 13.02 -5.02
N ILE A 15 11.79 12.64 -6.25
CA ILE A 15 10.37 12.67 -6.67
C ILE A 15 9.51 11.79 -5.75
N VAL A 16 9.97 10.58 -5.46
CA VAL A 16 9.24 9.63 -4.62
C VAL A 16 9.09 10.18 -3.21
N GLU A 17 10.17 10.69 -2.63
CA GLU A 17 10.18 11.30 -1.31
C GLU A 17 9.24 12.49 -1.22
N THR A 18 9.29 13.42 -2.18
CA THR A 18 8.38 14.57 -2.23
C THR A 18 6.92 14.14 -2.21
N ILE A 19 6.53 13.11 -2.97
CA ILE A 19 5.14 12.61 -3.01
C ILE A 19 4.72 12.01 -1.66
N TYR A 20 5.61 11.29 -0.97
CA TYR A 20 5.34 10.77 0.36
C TYR A 20 5.30 11.85 1.44
N SER A 21 5.97 12.98 1.22
CA SER A 21 5.99 14.11 2.16
C SER A 21 4.84 15.11 1.97
N MET A 22 3.94 14.89 1.00
CA MET A 22 2.74 15.71 0.83
C MET A 22 1.72 15.46 1.94
N GLU A 23 0.80 16.40 2.15
CA GLU A 23 -0.32 16.28 3.09
C GLU A 23 -1.65 16.41 2.32
N PRO A 24 -2.43 15.33 2.13
CA PRO A 24 -2.17 13.95 2.54
C PRO A 24 -1.07 13.27 1.69
N PRO A 25 -0.38 12.25 2.23
CA PRO A 25 0.73 11.60 1.54
C PRO A 25 0.25 10.82 0.31
N GLY A 26 0.94 11.04 -0.81
CA GLY A 26 0.76 10.21 -2.00
C GLY A 26 1.35 8.82 -1.79
N ARG A 27 0.97 7.88 -2.67
CA ARG A 27 1.53 6.51 -2.67
C ARG A 27 1.62 5.94 -4.06
N PHE A 28 2.69 5.19 -4.31
CA PHE A 28 2.85 4.43 -5.54
C PHE A 28 2.19 3.07 -5.38
N MET A 29 1.40 2.66 -6.37
CA MET A 29 0.70 1.39 -6.36
C MET A 29 0.98 0.57 -7.61
N LYS A 30 0.94 -0.75 -7.48
CA LYS A 30 0.99 -1.70 -8.59
C LYS A 30 -0.18 -2.67 -8.47
N LYS A 31 -0.87 -2.90 -9.58
CA LYS A 31 -1.90 -3.93 -9.68
C LYS A 31 -1.23 -5.31 -9.64
N CYS A 32 -1.64 -6.14 -8.69
CA CYS A 32 -1.34 -7.56 -8.66
C CYS A 32 -2.06 -8.23 -9.82
N THR A 33 -1.33 -8.95 -10.67
CA THR A 33 -1.91 -9.64 -11.84
C THR A 33 -2.85 -10.76 -11.43
N ASP A 34 -2.58 -11.38 -10.29
CA ASP A 34 -3.23 -12.62 -9.87
C ASP A 34 -4.54 -12.33 -9.13
N THR A 35 -4.54 -11.32 -8.26
CA THR A 35 -5.72 -10.93 -7.46
C THR A 35 -6.47 -9.73 -8.05
N GLY A 36 -5.88 -9.00 -8.99
CA GLY A 36 -6.42 -7.75 -9.51
C GLY A 36 -6.41 -6.57 -8.53
N LEU A 37 -5.98 -6.80 -7.28
CA LEU A 37 -5.89 -5.78 -6.24
C LEU A 37 -4.67 -4.89 -6.43
N TRP A 38 -4.75 -3.67 -5.92
CA TRP A 38 -3.62 -2.74 -5.94
C TRP A 38 -2.84 -2.84 -4.64
N ARG A 39 -1.56 -3.19 -4.72
CA ARG A 39 -0.65 -3.15 -3.58
C ARG A 39 0.21 -1.90 -3.61
N VAL A 40 0.52 -1.37 -2.44
CA VAL A 40 1.47 -0.27 -2.29
C VAL A 40 2.88 -0.79 -2.60
N LEU A 41 3.66 0.02 -3.32
CA LEU A 41 5.06 -0.26 -3.62
C LEU A 41 5.95 0.25 -2.49
N SER A 42 7.06 -0.45 -2.26
CA SER A 42 8.14 0.07 -1.42
C SER A 42 8.79 1.30 -2.06
N GLN A 43 9.44 2.15 -1.26
CA GLN A 43 10.11 3.36 -1.74
C GLN A 43 11.17 3.05 -2.81
N ARG A 44 11.87 1.92 -2.69
CA ARG A 44 12.84 1.45 -3.68
C ARG A 44 12.16 1.05 -4.99
N GLU A 45 11.12 0.23 -4.93
CA GLU A 45 10.34 -0.15 -6.13
C GLU A 45 9.74 1.08 -6.82
N ALA A 46 9.23 2.03 -6.04
CA ALA A 46 8.69 3.29 -6.56
C ALA A 46 9.76 4.12 -7.28
N ALA A 47 10.98 4.23 -6.72
CA ALA A 47 12.09 4.95 -7.34
C ALA A 47 12.53 4.29 -8.65
N ASP A 48 12.61 2.96 -8.68
CA ASP A 48 12.98 2.21 -9.89
C ASP A 48 11.92 2.38 -11.00
N LYS A 49 10.63 2.37 -10.64
CA LYS A 49 9.53 2.63 -11.58
C LYS A 49 9.51 4.07 -12.07
N THR A 50 9.82 5.03 -11.21
CA THR A 50 9.96 6.45 -11.57
C THR A 50 11.12 6.63 -12.56
N ALA A 51 12.27 6.01 -12.30
CA ALA A 51 13.41 6.01 -13.22
C ALA A 51 13.04 5.37 -14.58
N GLN A 52 12.31 4.26 -14.55
CA GLN A 52 11.83 3.57 -15.76
C GLN A 52 10.89 4.47 -16.58
N ALA A 53 9.94 5.14 -15.95
CA ALA A 53 9.01 6.06 -16.62
C ALA A 53 9.77 7.22 -17.29
N MET A 54 10.70 7.86 -16.57
CA MET A 54 11.53 8.93 -17.13
C MET A 54 12.39 8.44 -18.31
N ALA A 55 12.98 7.24 -18.18
CA ALA A 55 13.77 6.64 -19.26
C ALA A 55 12.91 6.31 -20.49
N TYR A 56 11.67 5.88 -20.30
CA TYR A 56 10.73 5.62 -21.38
C TYR A 56 10.36 6.92 -22.11
N VAL A 57 10.03 7.99 -21.39
CA VAL A 57 9.74 9.31 -21.98
C VAL A 57 10.90 9.76 -22.88
N VAL A 58 12.14 9.74 -22.39
CA VAL A 58 13.31 10.16 -23.19
C VAL A 58 13.56 9.28 -24.42
N ARG A 59 13.16 7.99 -24.38
CA ARG A 59 13.25 7.09 -25.54
C ARG A 59 12.14 7.38 -26.55
N THR A 60 10.92 7.59 -26.10
CA THR A 60 9.76 7.86 -26.95
C THR A 60 9.84 9.25 -27.59
N SER A 61 10.29 10.27 -26.85
CA SER A 61 10.45 11.65 -27.38
C SER A 61 11.43 11.74 -28.54
N ARG A 62 12.45 10.87 -28.61
CA ARG A 62 13.40 10.84 -29.74
C ARG A 62 12.78 10.34 -31.04
N ASN A 63 11.67 9.61 -30.97
CA ASN A 63 10.95 9.07 -32.12
C ASN A 63 9.64 9.83 -32.42
N ALA A 64 9.35 10.91 -31.68
CA ALA A 64 8.04 11.57 -31.67
C ALA A 64 7.97 12.87 -32.50
N THR A 65 8.83 13.08 -33.49
CA THR A 65 8.76 14.30 -34.35
C THR A 65 7.50 14.40 -35.22
N LYS A 66 6.60 13.41 -35.22
CA LYS A 66 5.26 13.55 -35.80
C LYS A 66 4.26 12.71 -35.02
N LYS A 67 3.57 13.32 -34.06
CA LYS A 67 2.15 13.08 -33.72
C LYS A 67 1.81 13.89 -32.49
N HIS A 68 0.93 14.87 -32.70
CA HIS A 68 0.28 15.62 -31.65
C HIS A 68 -0.30 14.67 -30.59
N SER A 69 -0.06 15.04 -29.34
CA SER A 69 -0.84 14.72 -28.13
C SER A 69 -2.01 13.76 -28.31
N SER A 70 -1.84 12.54 -27.82
CA SER A 70 -2.89 11.88 -27.05
C SER A 70 -2.22 10.85 -26.14
N ILE A 71 -1.83 11.28 -24.94
CA ILE A 71 -2.00 10.38 -23.79
C ILE A 71 -3.47 9.98 -23.86
N PRO A 72 -3.85 8.68 -23.82
CA PRO A 72 -5.25 8.33 -23.70
C PRO A 72 -5.71 8.86 -22.35
N LEU A 73 -6.30 10.06 -22.37
CA LEU A 73 -7.16 10.54 -21.31
C LEU A 73 -8.24 9.48 -21.24
N VAL A 74 -8.18 8.63 -20.23
CA VAL A 74 -9.35 7.81 -19.91
C VAL A 74 -10.40 8.85 -19.55
N SER A 75 -11.31 9.09 -20.48
CA SER A 75 -12.50 9.89 -20.22
C SER A 75 -13.29 9.06 -19.22
N THR A 76 -13.03 9.27 -17.93
CA THR A 76 -13.94 8.86 -16.86
C THR A 76 -15.18 9.71 -17.03
N THR A 77 -16.04 9.33 -17.97
CA THR A 77 -17.44 9.73 -17.95
C THR A 77 -17.96 9.23 -16.62
N SER A 78 -18.30 10.17 -15.74
CA SER A 78 -19.11 9.94 -14.55
C SER A 78 -20.47 9.38 -15.00
N GLN A 79 -20.56 8.08 -15.26
CA GLN A 79 -21.85 7.41 -15.30
C GLN A 79 -22.32 7.32 -13.85
N LEU A 80 -23.23 8.23 -13.48
CA LEU A 80 -24.12 8.03 -12.34
C LEU A 80 -24.91 6.75 -12.59
N THR A 81 -24.53 5.66 -11.94
CA THR A 81 -25.43 4.54 -11.72
C THR A 81 -26.04 4.70 -10.32
N PRO A 82 -27.38 4.68 -10.18
CA PRO A 82 -28.01 4.59 -8.88
C PRO A 82 -27.55 3.29 -8.22
N ARG A 83 -26.82 3.40 -7.11
CA ARG A 83 -26.41 2.26 -6.31
C ARG A 83 -27.68 1.58 -5.78
N PRO A 84 -27.98 0.31 -6.12
CA PRO A 84 -29.02 -0.41 -5.39
C PRO A 84 -28.55 -0.53 -3.94
N ASN A 85 -29.40 -0.07 -3.02
CA ASN A 85 -29.18 -0.13 -1.59
C ASN A 85 -28.73 -1.55 -1.19
N PRO A 86 -27.63 -1.71 -0.42
CA PRO A 86 -27.37 -3.01 0.18
C PRO A 86 -28.52 -3.35 1.13
N PRO A 87 -28.99 -4.60 1.20
CA PRO A 87 -29.96 -5.00 2.22
C PRO A 87 -29.35 -4.70 3.59
N SER A 88 -30.07 -3.86 4.34
CA SER A 88 -29.82 -3.58 5.75
C SER A 88 -29.82 -4.91 6.51
N TYR A 89 -28.65 -5.41 6.88
CA TYR A 89 -28.57 -6.44 7.91
C TYR A 89 -29.00 -5.76 9.21
N ALA A 90 -30.27 -5.95 9.53
CA ALA A 90 -30.85 -5.56 10.80
C ALA A 90 -30.00 -6.15 11.92
N ASN A 91 -29.55 -5.29 12.83
CA ASN A 91 -29.08 -5.72 14.13
C ASN A 91 -30.29 -6.31 14.86
N THR A 92 -30.36 -7.64 14.97
CA THR A 92 -31.19 -8.26 15.99
C THR A 92 -30.38 -8.29 17.27
N ASP A 93 -30.58 -7.22 18.05
CA ASP A 93 -30.61 -7.28 19.49
C ASP A 93 -31.52 -8.46 19.90
N THR A 94 -30.91 -9.52 20.43
CA THR A 94 -31.63 -10.50 21.25
C THR A 94 -30.79 -10.71 22.49
N GLY A 95 -30.94 -9.80 23.44
CA GLY A 95 -30.64 -10.09 24.83
C GLY A 95 -31.52 -11.24 25.30
N LEU A 96 -30.88 -12.30 25.80
CA LEU A 96 -31.46 -13.15 26.82
C LEU A 96 -30.32 -13.67 27.67
N GLU A 97 -30.33 -13.15 28.88
CA GLU A 97 -29.49 -13.46 30.02
C GLU A 97 -29.65 -14.93 30.40
N ASP A 98 -28.55 -15.62 30.72
CA ASP A 98 -28.49 -16.28 32.03
C ASP A 98 -27.04 -16.44 32.49
N SER A 99 -26.71 -15.70 33.54
CA SER A 99 -26.02 -16.16 34.75
C SER A 99 -25.16 -17.41 34.64
N ALA A 100 -23.84 -17.26 34.86
CA ALA A 100 -23.22 -17.74 36.10
C ALA A 100 -21.69 -17.56 36.09
N SER A 101 -21.24 -16.84 37.11
CA SER A 101 -20.01 -17.10 37.88
C SER A 101 -18.65 -16.87 37.23
N SER A 102 -18.14 -15.65 37.49
CA SER A 102 -16.73 -15.42 37.81
C SER A 102 -16.31 -16.27 39.03
N PRO A 103 -15.03 -16.66 39.18
CA PRO A 103 -14.11 -15.74 39.84
C PRO A 103 -12.63 -15.76 39.37
N THR A 104 -12.05 -14.57 39.36
CA THR A 104 -10.69 -14.20 39.83
C THR A 104 -9.72 -15.30 40.24
N ALA A 105 -8.54 -15.34 39.60
CA ALA A 105 -7.27 -15.65 40.26
C ALA A 105 -6.05 -15.09 39.48
N HIS A 106 -5.29 -14.23 40.16
CA HIS A 106 -3.97 -13.71 39.79
C HIS A 106 -2.84 -14.77 40.07
N PRO A 107 -1.57 -14.52 39.71
CA PRO A 107 -0.66 -15.49 39.09
C PRO A 107 0.08 -16.42 40.06
N HIS A 108 0.50 -17.60 39.58
CA HIS A 108 1.39 -18.51 40.32
C HIS A 108 2.74 -18.67 39.60
N VAL A 109 3.78 -18.18 40.28
CA VAL A 109 5.19 -18.46 40.03
C VAL A 109 5.59 -19.60 40.97
N PRO A 110 6.26 -20.67 40.51
CA PRO A 110 7.03 -21.52 41.40
C PRO A 110 8.51 -21.14 41.30
N GLY A 111 9.03 -20.59 42.40
CA GLY A 111 10.45 -20.47 42.66
C GLY A 111 11.05 -21.76 43.22
N GLU A 112 12.32 -21.94 42.91
CA GLU A 112 13.41 -22.46 43.75
C GLU A 112 13.27 -23.83 44.45
N ARG A 113 14.22 -24.75 44.20
CA ARG A 113 15.44 -24.90 45.04
C ARG A 113 16.10 -26.30 44.95
N ALA A 114 17.35 -26.26 44.47
CA ALA A 114 18.59 -26.93 44.92
C ALA A 114 18.80 -28.47 44.98
N SER A 115 20.08 -28.79 44.66
CA SER A 115 20.90 -29.96 45.07
C SER A 115 20.60 -31.27 44.33
N ASP A 116 21.54 -32.16 43.96
CA ASP A 116 22.78 -32.59 44.63
C ASP A 116 23.55 -33.59 43.70
N VAL A 117 24.88 -33.49 43.67
CA VAL A 117 25.94 -34.54 43.63
C VAL A 117 25.93 -35.72 42.61
N GLY A 118 27.12 -35.90 41.99
CA GLY A 118 27.70 -37.20 41.58
C GLY A 118 27.46 -37.56 40.11
N ARG A 119 28.45 -37.92 39.28
CA ARG A 119 29.70 -38.65 39.50
C ARG A 119 30.63 -38.43 38.31
#